data_AF-L1L2C9-F1
#
_entry.id   AF-L1L2C9-F1
#
_cell.length_a   1.000
_cell.length_b   1.000
_cell.length_c   1.000
_cell.angle_alpha   90.00
_cell.angle_beta   90.00
_cell.angle_gamma   90.00
#
_symmetry.space_group_name_H-M   'P 1'
#
loop_
_entity.id
_entity.type
_entity.pdbx_description
1 polymer ?
#
loop_
_entity_poly.entity_id
_entity_poly.type
_entity_poly.pdbx_seq_one_letter_code
_entity_poly.pdbx_strand_id
1 'polypeptide(L)'
;MGERAGALPPSSAEPDTEVYLSYSWSEASNAVADELDLAFQARGVTVVRDRRDIGYKASIKQFMARLGQGKCVILVISDAYLKSQNCLFELLETAKHGEFADRVFPVVLPDARIYRPQDRIRYVRYWEEQIRELDEELKTVSAANLQGFREDIDLYTEIRAHLPRLADILRDMNTLSPDLHRDSDFSEIFEAVMTRLASE
;
A
#
# COMPACT_ATOMS: atom_id res chain seq x y z
N MET A 1 -0.73 24.64 -21.36
CA MET A 1 -0.50 25.40 -20.11
C MET A 1 -1.23 24.63 -19.03
N GLY A 2 -0.56 23.66 -18.40
CA GLY A 2 -1.17 22.78 -17.40
C GLY A 2 -0.92 23.35 -16.02
N GLU A 3 -2.00 23.64 -15.29
CA GLU A 3 -1.93 24.04 -13.89
C GLU A 3 -1.19 22.96 -13.09
N ARG A 4 -0.05 23.33 -12.51
CA ARG A 4 0.59 22.53 -11.47
C ARG A 4 -0.28 22.71 -10.22
N ALA A 5 -1.07 21.70 -9.89
CA ALA A 5 -1.64 21.59 -8.56
C ALA A 5 -0.48 21.69 -7.56
N GLY A 6 -0.45 22.78 -6.79
CA GLY A 6 0.51 22.95 -5.72
C GLY A 6 0.34 21.82 -4.71
N ALA A 7 1.44 21.18 -4.32
CA ALA A 7 1.42 20.22 -3.22
C ALA A 7 0.77 20.89 -2.01
N LEU A 8 -0.25 20.24 -1.43
CA LEU A 8 -0.85 20.72 -0.20
C LEU A 8 0.22 20.70 0.90
N PRO A 9 0.21 21.67 1.83
CA PRO A 9 1.06 21.58 3.00
C PRO A 9 0.78 20.25 3.72
N PRO A 10 1.80 19.60 4.31
CA PRO A 10 1.61 18.36 5.04
C PRO A 10 0.50 18.57 6.08
N SER A 11 -0.45 17.64 6.10
CA SER A 11 -1.58 17.63 7.03
C SER A 11 -1.08 17.83 8.46
N SER A 12 -1.68 18.80 9.16
CA SER A 12 -1.46 19.05 10.59
C SER A 12 -2.31 18.15 11.50
N ALA A 13 -2.98 17.17 10.92
CA ALA A 13 -3.84 16.24 11.64
C ALA A 13 -2.98 15.23 12.43
N GLU A 14 -3.46 14.80 13.60
CA GLU A 14 -2.78 13.74 14.32
C GLU A 14 -2.85 12.42 13.52
N PRO A 15 -1.81 11.56 13.54
CA PRO A 15 -1.75 10.34 12.73
C PRO A 15 -2.98 9.43 12.87
N ASP A 16 -3.64 9.48 14.02
CA ASP A 16 -4.84 8.69 14.34
C ASP A 16 -6.11 9.18 13.64
N THR A 17 -6.08 10.36 13.03
CA THR A 17 -7.21 10.96 12.31
C THR A 17 -7.03 10.92 10.80
N GLU A 18 -5.89 10.45 10.31
CA GLU A 18 -5.59 10.36 8.88
C GLU A 18 -6.07 9.02 8.29
N VAL A 19 -6.62 9.10 7.07
CA VAL A 19 -6.92 7.93 6.24
C VAL A 19 -5.87 7.86 5.15
N TYR A 20 -5.03 6.82 5.17
CA TYR A 20 -4.01 6.63 4.16
C TYR A 20 -4.52 5.79 2.99
N LEU A 21 -4.23 6.19 1.76
CA LEU A 21 -4.52 5.44 0.55
C LEU A 21 -3.22 4.91 -0.08
N SER A 22 -2.98 3.62 0.06
CA SER A 22 -1.83 2.88 -0.49
C SER A 22 -2.24 2.14 -1.76
N TYR A 23 -1.56 2.41 -2.87
CA TYR A 23 -1.88 1.86 -4.19
C TYR A 23 -0.64 1.87 -5.09
N SER A 24 -0.65 1.01 -6.12
CA SER A 24 0.40 1.04 -7.15
C SER A 24 0.14 2.17 -8.15
N TRP A 25 1.17 2.67 -8.83
CA TRP A 25 1.00 3.67 -9.90
C TRP A 25 0.58 3.08 -11.25
N SER A 26 0.07 1.84 -11.28
CA SER A 26 -0.55 1.31 -12.50
C SER A 26 -1.80 2.12 -12.85
N GLU A 27 -2.17 2.13 -14.13
CA GLU A 27 -3.35 2.87 -14.61
C GLU A 27 -4.63 2.44 -13.88
N ALA A 28 -4.85 1.13 -13.74
CA ALA A 28 -6.01 0.57 -13.05
C ALA A 28 -6.04 0.92 -11.56
N SER A 29 -4.91 0.84 -10.85
CA SER A 29 -4.83 1.25 -9.45
C SER A 29 -5.04 2.75 -9.28
N ASN A 30 -4.48 3.59 -10.16
CA ASN A 30 -4.70 5.05 -10.12
C ASN A 30 -6.18 5.38 -10.29
N ALA A 31 -6.86 4.76 -11.25
CA ALA A 31 -8.28 5.04 -11.52
C ALA A 31 -9.15 4.78 -10.27
N VAL A 32 -8.97 3.62 -9.63
CA VAL A 32 -9.70 3.28 -8.39
C VAL A 32 -9.30 4.19 -7.23
N ALA A 33 -8.01 4.56 -7.12
CA ALA A 33 -7.55 5.48 -6.10
C ALA A 33 -8.13 6.90 -6.27
N ASP A 34 -8.27 7.37 -7.52
CA ASP A 34 -8.93 8.65 -7.83
C ASP A 34 -10.43 8.60 -7.51
N GLU A 35 -11.12 7.50 -7.83
CA GLU A 35 -12.53 7.28 -7.49
C GLU A 35 -12.75 7.30 -5.96
N LEU A 36 -11.93 6.58 -5.19
CA LEU A 36 -11.96 6.56 -3.73
C LEU A 36 -11.72 7.95 -3.14
N ASP A 37 -10.69 8.65 -3.61
CA ASP A 37 -10.35 9.99 -3.13
C ASP A 37 -11.49 10.98 -3.38
N LEU A 38 -12.11 10.96 -4.56
CA LEU A 38 -13.29 11.78 -4.86
C LEU A 38 -14.49 11.42 -3.99
N ALA A 39 -14.75 10.13 -3.77
CA ALA A 39 -15.86 9.66 -2.95
C ALA A 39 -15.72 10.07 -1.48
N PHE A 40 -14.51 10.05 -0.93
CA PHE A 40 -14.21 10.52 0.43
C PHE A 40 -14.31 12.05 0.53
N GLN A 41 -13.76 12.77 -0.45
CA GLN A 41 -13.84 14.24 -0.49
C GLN A 41 -15.29 14.74 -0.58
N ALA A 42 -16.13 14.07 -1.37
CA ALA A 42 -17.56 14.39 -1.48
C ALA A 42 -18.29 14.28 -0.13
N ARG A 43 -17.72 13.53 0.82
CA ARG A 43 -18.23 13.32 2.18
C ARG A 43 -17.43 14.08 3.25
N GLY A 44 -16.54 14.99 2.84
CA GLY A 44 -15.79 15.88 3.73
C GLY A 44 -14.55 15.25 4.37
N VAL A 45 -14.09 14.09 3.91
CA VAL A 45 -12.89 13.42 4.41
C VAL A 45 -11.77 13.54 3.37
N THR A 46 -10.60 13.98 3.81
CA THR A 46 -9.41 14.02 2.94
C THR A 46 -8.57 12.78 3.19
N VAL A 47 -8.39 11.96 2.15
CA VAL A 47 -7.43 10.85 2.17
C VAL A 47 -6.03 11.34 1.81
N VAL A 48 -5.03 10.85 2.53
CA VAL A 48 -3.62 11.13 2.27
C VAL A 48 -3.11 10.14 1.21
N ARG A 49 -2.41 10.64 0.19
CA ARG A 49 -1.80 9.82 -0.86
C ARG A 49 -0.46 10.35 -1.34
N ASP A 50 0.45 9.43 -1.61
CA ASP A 50 1.85 9.69 -1.97
C ASP A 50 2.04 10.73 -3.09
N ARG A 51 1.29 10.63 -4.19
CA ARG A 51 1.39 11.46 -5.39
C ARG A 51 0.99 12.91 -5.15
N ARG A 52 0.18 13.19 -4.12
CA ARG A 52 -0.31 14.54 -3.78
C ARG A 52 0.49 15.14 -2.63
N ASP A 53 0.82 14.33 -1.63
CA ASP A 53 1.20 14.83 -0.30
C ASP A 53 2.70 14.68 0.01
N ILE A 54 3.47 13.98 -0.85
CA ILE A 54 4.93 13.95 -0.74
C ILE A 54 5.53 15.17 -1.45
N GLY A 55 6.04 16.11 -0.67
CA GLY A 55 6.77 17.27 -1.18
C GLY A 55 8.09 16.92 -1.89
N TYR A 56 8.55 17.77 -2.80
CA TYR A 56 9.84 17.61 -3.47
C TYR A 56 10.99 17.45 -2.45
N LYS A 57 11.83 16.42 -2.62
CA LYS A 57 12.92 16.00 -1.72
C LYS A 57 12.51 15.41 -0.36
N ALA A 58 11.22 15.24 -0.09
CA ALA A 58 10.79 14.53 1.12
C ALA A 58 11.20 13.05 1.04
N SER A 59 11.49 12.45 2.19
CA SER A 59 11.77 11.02 2.28
C SER A 59 10.48 10.22 2.16
N ILE A 60 10.31 9.55 1.02
CA ILE A 60 9.18 8.66 0.75
C ILE A 60 9.07 7.60 1.85
N LYS A 61 10.20 7.02 2.27
CA LYS A 61 10.27 6.00 3.32
C LYS A 61 9.75 6.50 4.67
N GLN A 62 10.13 7.71 5.09
CA GLN A 62 9.64 8.29 6.35
C GLN A 62 8.16 8.64 6.29
N PHE A 63 7.72 9.17 5.14
CA PHE A 63 6.32 9.49 4.91
C PHE A 63 5.44 8.23 4.98
N MET A 64 5.85 7.17 4.30
CA MET A 64 5.16 5.87 4.29
C MET A 64 5.15 5.20 5.67
N ALA A 65 6.30 5.20 6.39
CA ALA A 65 6.37 4.63 7.73
C ALA A 65 5.44 5.34 8.73
N ARG A 66 5.34 6.69 8.64
CA ARG A 66 4.39 7.47 9.45
C ARG A 66 2.94 7.11 9.14
N LEU A 67 2.58 6.99 7.87
CA LEU A 67 1.20 6.68 7.47
C LEU A 67 0.81 5.24 7.76
N GLY A 68 1.78 4.33 7.67
CA GLY A 68 1.63 2.94 8.12
C GLY A 68 1.35 2.80 9.62
N GLN A 69 1.49 3.86 10.42
CA GLN A 69 1.12 3.90 11.85
C GLN A 69 -0.32 4.39 12.09
N GLY A 70 -0.98 5.00 11.10
CA GLY A 70 -2.31 5.58 11.27
C GLY A 70 -3.41 4.53 11.54
N LYS A 71 -4.57 4.99 12.04
CA LYS A 71 -5.70 4.12 12.37
C LYS A 71 -6.37 3.47 11.14
N CYS A 72 -6.31 4.12 9.98
CA CYS A 72 -7.00 3.66 8.77
C CYS A 72 -6.09 3.68 7.54
N VAL A 73 -5.89 2.50 6.93
CA VAL A 73 -5.10 2.31 5.71
C VAL A 73 -5.95 1.60 4.65
N ILE A 74 -6.37 2.32 3.63
CA ILE A 74 -7.04 1.77 2.46
C ILE A 74 -5.98 1.23 1.50
N LEU A 75 -6.11 -0.04 1.12
CA LEU A 75 -5.19 -0.70 0.19
C LEU A 75 -5.88 -0.98 -1.14
N VAL A 76 -5.40 -0.42 -2.25
CA VAL A 76 -5.83 -0.81 -3.60
C VAL A 76 -4.85 -1.85 -4.14
N ILE A 77 -5.22 -3.13 -3.99
CA ILE A 77 -4.33 -4.27 -4.24
C ILE A 77 -4.50 -4.74 -5.69
N SER A 78 -3.44 -4.64 -6.48
CA SER A 78 -3.32 -5.15 -7.86
C SER A 78 -2.15 -6.12 -8.00
N ASP A 79 -1.95 -6.71 -9.19
CA ASP A 79 -0.72 -7.48 -9.44
C ASP A 79 0.53 -6.61 -9.30
N ALA A 80 0.44 -5.37 -9.79
CA ALA A 80 1.53 -4.39 -9.68
C ALA A 80 1.81 -3.99 -8.22
N TYR A 81 0.78 -3.90 -7.38
CA TYR A 81 0.94 -3.68 -5.94
C TYR A 81 1.79 -4.79 -5.29
N LEU A 82 1.44 -6.05 -5.57
CA LEU A 82 2.08 -7.25 -4.98
C LEU A 82 3.50 -7.53 -5.53
N LYS A 83 3.94 -6.74 -6.50
CA LYS A 83 5.30 -6.76 -7.10
C LYS A 83 6.08 -5.47 -6.88
N SER A 84 5.48 -4.49 -6.19
CA SER A 84 6.10 -3.20 -5.91
C SER A 84 6.79 -3.22 -4.55
N GLN A 85 8.09 -2.90 -4.54
CA GLN A 85 8.88 -2.74 -3.31
C GLN A 85 8.25 -1.71 -2.37
N ASN A 86 7.81 -0.56 -2.91
CA ASN A 86 7.24 0.52 -2.10
C ASN A 86 5.90 0.09 -1.47
N CYS A 87 5.00 -0.50 -2.26
CA CYS A 87 3.69 -0.93 -1.77
C CYS A 87 3.83 -2.01 -0.70
N LEU A 88 4.74 -2.98 -0.89
CA LEU A 88 4.93 -4.03 0.09
C LEU A 88 5.73 -3.55 1.31
N PHE A 89 6.61 -2.56 1.17
CA PHE A 89 7.20 -1.88 2.32
C PHE A 89 6.10 -1.26 3.19
N GLU A 90 5.16 -0.51 2.60
CA GLU A 90 4.02 0.05 3.33
C GLU A 90 3.19 -1.02 4.02
N LEU A 91 2.87 -2.11 3.31
CA LEU A 91 2.11 -3.23 3.86
C LEU A 91 2.80 -3.84 5.09
N LEU A 92 4.12 -4.01 5.03
CA LEU A 92 4.93 -4.52 6.13
C LEU A 92 4.93 -3.54 7.31
N GLU A 93 5.12 -2.25 7.07
CA GLU A 93 5.07 -1.24 8.12
C GLU A 93 3.70 -1.22 8.81
N THR A 94 2.60 -1.27 8.05
CA THR A 94 1.25 -1.39 8.62
C THR A 94 1.11 -2.62 9.50
N ALA A 95 1.63 -3.78 9.05
CA ALA A 95 1.58 -5.03 9.81
C ALA A 95 2.42 -5.02 11.10
N LYS A 96 3.53 -4.27 11.14
CA LYS A 96 4.39 -4.14 12.33
C LYS A 96 3.72 -3.41 13.48
N HIS A 97 2.73 -2.57 13.19
CA HIS A 97 2.05 -1.75 14.20
C HIS A 97 0.78 -2.38 14.78
N GLY A 98 0.58 -3.70 14.62
CA GLY A 98 -0.56 -4.42 15.21
C GLY A 98 -1.90 -4.10 14.56
N GLU A 99 -2.95 -4.79 15.01
CA GLU A 99 -4.36 -4.60 14.58
C GLU A 99 -4.53 -4.56 13.04
N PHE A 100 -3.70 -5.33 12.32
CA PHE A 100 -3.62 -5.23 10.88
C PHE A 100 -4.98 -5.38 10.19
N ALA A 101 -5.75 -6.40 10.57
CA ALA A 101 -7.07 -6.65 9.97
C ALA A 101 -8.10 -5.56 10.29
N ASP A 102 -7.96 -4.85 11.42
CA ASP A 102 -8.89 -3.79 11.84
C ASP A 102 -8.54 -2.42 11.23
N ARG A 103 -7.26 -2.21 10.91
CA ARG A 103 -6.74 -0.96 10.36
C ARG A 103 -6.71 -0.94 8.83
N VAL A 104 -6.73 -2.11 8.20
CA VAL A 104 -6.63 -2.26 6.74
C VAL A 104 -8.00 -2.39 6.11
N PHE A 105 -8.24 -1.58 5.07
CA PHE A 105 -9.46 -1.60 4.27
C PHE A 105 -9.10 -1.96 2.82
N PRO A 106 -9.10 -3.25 2.47
CA PRO A 106 -8.60 -3.72 1.18
C PRO A 106 -9.66 -3.60 0.07
N VAL A 107 -9.25 -3.03 -1.06
CA VAL A 107 -9.95 -3.05 -2.35
C VAL A 107 -9.12 -3.86 -3.33
N VAL A 108 -9.53 -5.11 -3.57
CA VAL A 108 -8.77 -6.07 -4.38
C VAL A 108 -9.20 -5.98 -5.84
N LEU A 109 -8.27 -5.61 -6.73
CA LEU A 109 -8.52 -5.52 -8.17
C LEU A 109 -8.54 -6.91 -8.83
N PRO A 110 -9.19 -7.06 -10.02
CA PRO A 110 -9.35 -8.37 -10.65
C PRO A 110 -8.03 -9.07 -11.03
N ASP A 111 -6.95 -8.30 -11.20
CA ASP A 111 -5.62 -8.81 -11.54
C ASP A 111 -4.81 -9.24 -10.31
N ALA A 112 -5.22 -8.88 -9.09
CA ALA A 112 -4.58 -9.33 -7.86
C ALA A 112 -4.90 -10.79 -7.56
N ARG A 113 -3.94 -11.68 -7.80
CA ARG A 113 -4.18 -13.13 -7.73
C ARG A 113 -3.92 -13.72 -6.35
N ILE A 114 -4.63 -13.23 -5.33
CA ILE A 114 -4.39 -13.63 -3.92
C ILE A 114 -5.26 -14.81 -3.44
N TYR A 115 -6.32 -15.16 -4.15
CA TYR A 115 -7.27 -16.18 -3.66
C TYR A 115 -6.79 -17.62 -3.85
N ARG A 116 -6.17 -17.94 -4.98
CA ARG A 116 -5.70 -19.31 -5.27
C ARG A 116 -4.31 -19.52 -4.66
N PRO A 117 -4.06 -20.62 -3.94
CA PRO A 117 -2.73 -20.92 -3.39
C PRO A 117 -1.63 -20.93 -4.46
N GLN A 118 -1.91 -21.46 -5.65
CA GLN A 118 -0.94 -21.53 -6.76
C GLN A 118 -0.53 -20.14 -7.24
N ASP A 119 -1.46 -19.18 -7.22
CA ASP A 119 -1.17 -17.81 -7.62
C ASP A 119 -0.38 -17.06 -6.54
N ARG A 120 -0.69 -17.26 -5.26
CA ARG A 120 0.12 -16.73 -4.16
C ARG A 120 1.57 -17.23 -4.20
N ILE A 121 1.77 -18.51 -4.53
CA ILE A 121 3.11 -19.08 -4.74
C ILE A 121 3.86 -18.35 -5.86
N ARG A 122 3.18 -17.81 -6.89
CA ARG A 122 3.85 -17.03 -7.95
C ARG A 122 4.42 -15.72 -7.42
N TYR A 123 3.76 -15.04 -6.50
CA TYR A 123 4.34 -13.86 -5.84
C TYR A 123 5.53 -14.22 -4.96
N VAL A 124 5.49 -15.36 -4.26
CA VAL A 124 6.66 -15.86 -3.51
C VAL A 124 7.84 -16.09 -4.45
N ARG A 125 7.62 -16.79 -5.57
CA ARG A 125 8.67 -17.03 -6.57
C ARG A 125 9.22 -15.74 -7.16
N TYR A 126 8.35 -14.76 -7.45
CA TYR A 126 8.77 -13.46 -7.94
C TYR A 126 9.79 -12.81 -7.00
N TRP A 127 9.47 -12.72 -5.70
CA TRP A 127 10.39 -12.12 -4.74
C TRP A 127 11.64 -12.97 -4.48
N GLU A 128 11.55 -14.30 -4.52
CA GLU A 128 12.74 -15.18 -4.49
C GLU A 128 13.66 -14.98 -5.71
N GLU A 129 13.10 -14.63 -6.86
CA GLU A 129 13.85 -14.29 -8.07
C GLU A 129 14.50 -12.91 -7.96
N GLN A 130 13.78 -11.89 -7.49
CA GLN A 130 14.33 -10.54 -7.25
C GLN A 130 15.50 -10.56 -6.24
N ILE A 131 15.40 -11.35 -5.17
CA ILE A 131 16.51 -11.55 -4.21
C ILE A 131 17.71 -12.17 -4.91
N ARG A 132 17.49 -13.22 -5.71
CA ARG A 132 18.56 -13.95 -6.40
C ARG A 132 19.27 -13.06 -7.43
N GLU A 133 18.51 -12.32 -8.23
CA GLU A 133 19.05 -11.39 -9.23
C GLU A 133 19.95 -10.34 -8.57
N LEU A 134 19.48 -9.70 -7.49
CA LEU A 134 20.27 -8.70 -6.77
C LEU A 134 21.51 -9.30 -6.08
N ASP A 135 21.39 -10.49 -5.50
CA ASP A 135 22.53 -11.19 -4.89
C ASP A 135 23.61 -11.57 -5.91
N GLU A 136 23.22 -12.04 -7.10
CA GLU A 136 24.17 -12.34 -8.18
C GLU A 136 24.86 -11.07 -8.71
N GLU A 137 24.13 -9.98 -8.91
CA GLU A 137 24.71 -8.70 -9.33
C GLU A 137 25.71 -8.15 -8.29
N LEU A 138 25.40 -8.27 -6.99
CA LEU A 138 26.31 -7.82 -5.93
C LEU A 138 27.61 -8.62 -5.86
N LYS A 139 27.62 -9.87 -6.32
CA LYS A 139 28.86 -10.68 -6.41
C LYS A 139 29.82 -10.19 -7.50
N THR A 140 29.33 -9.38 -8.45
CA THR A 140 30.16 -8.85 -9.55
C THR A 140 30.98 -7.61 -9.15
N VAL A 141 30.69 -7.01 -7.99
CA VAL A 141 31.33 -5.80 -7.49
C VAL A 141 32.13 -6.06 -6.19
N SER A 142 32.95 -5.10 -5.78
CA SER A 142 33.67 -5.17 -4.50
C SER A 142 32.71 -5.14 -3.32
N ALA A 143 33.00 -5.90 -2.27
CA ALA A 143 32.21 -5.95 -1.05
C ALA A 143 32.24 -4.64 -0.22
N ALA A 144 33.07 -3.67 -0.60
CA ALA A 144 33.17 -2.37 0.08
C ALA A 144 32.03 -1.41 -0.33
N ASN A 145 31.48 -0.68 0.65
CA ASN A 145 30.51 0.41 0.43
C ASN A 145 29.20 0.01 -0.28
N LEU A 146 28.65 -1.16 0.04
CA LEU A 146 27.39 -1.67 -0.53
C LEU A 146 26.12 -1.25 0.26
N GLN A 147 26.19 -0.15 1.02
CA GLN A 147 25.02 0.40 1.71
C GLN A 147 23.94 0.80 0.67
N GLY A 148 22.66 0.69 1.01
CA GLY A 148 21.56 0.82 0.06
C GLY A 148 21.20 -0.52 -0.58
N PHE A 149 22.12 -1.15 -1.31
CA PHE A 149 21.81 -2.44 -1.96
C PHE A 149 21.55 -3.57 -0.96
N ARG A 150 22.28 -3.59 0.15
CA ARG A 150 22.02 -4.56 1.23
C ARG A 150 20.66 -4.33 1.89
N GLU A 151 20.25 -3.07 2.02
CA GLU A 151 18.96 -2.70 2.61
C GLU A 151 17.80 -3.13 1.70
N ASP A 152 17.99 -3.07 0.38
CA ASP A 152 17.03 -3.59 -0.60
C ASP A 152 16.93 -5.13 -0.52
N ILE A 153 18.05 -5.85 -0.41
CA ILE A 153 18.02 -7.31 -0.16
C ILE A 153 17.29 -7.66 1.13
N ASP A 154 17.57 -6.94 2.22
CA ASP A 154 16.93 -7.18 3.51
C ASP A 154 15.41 -6.96 3.39
N LEU A 155 14.99 -5.90 2.70
CA LEU A 155 13.59 -5.62 2.43
C LEU A 155 12.94 -6.72 1.56
N TYR A 156 13.58 -7.18 0.50
CA TYR A 156 13.03 -8.25 -0.35
C TYR A 156 12.88 -9.55 0.42
N THR A 157 13.85 -9.84 1.29
CA THR A 157 13.81 -11.00 2.18
C THR A 157 12.66 -10.91 3.18
N GLU A 158 12.46 -9.73 3.77
CA GLU A 158 11.34 -9.45 4.67
C GLU A 158 9.99 -9.59 3.94
N ILE A 159 9.84 -8.97 2.77
CA ILE A 159 8.67 -9.11 1.90
C ILE A 159 8.38 -10.59 1.65
N ARG A 160 9.36 -11.35 1.17
CA ARG A 160 9.22 -12.77 0.88
C ARG A 160 8.77 -13.56 2.11
N ALA A 161 9.29 -13.24 3.29
CA ALA A 161 8.98 -13.95 4.53
C ALA A 161 7.54 -13.71 5.00
N HIS A 162 7.02 -12.49 4.83
CA HIS A 162 5.73 -12.08 5.40
C HIS A 162 4.56 -12.09 4.41
N LEU A 163 4.83 -11.89 3.11
CA LEU A 163 3.79 -11.80 2.07
C LEU A 163 2.82 -12.99 2.05
N PRO A 164 3.23 -14.27 2.20
CA PRO A 164 2.29 -15.38 2.21
C PRO A 164 1.22 -15.26 3.30
N ARG A 165 1.63 -14.84 4.51
CA ARG A 165 0.73 -14.68 5.66
C ARG A 165 -0.17 -13.47 5.48
N LEU A 166 0.38 -12.33 5.04
CA LEU A 166 -0.40 -11.12 4.82
C LEU A 166 -1.44 -11.33 3.70
N ALA A 167 -1.05 -11.98 2.60
CA ALA A 167 -1.98 -12.35 1.54
C ALA A 167 -3.05 -13.35 2.01
N ASP A 168 -2.76 -14.20 3.00
CA ASP A 168 -3.75 -15.10 3.62
C ASP A 168 -4.78 -14.35 4.47
N ILE A 169 -4.34 -13.33 5.21
CA ILE A 169 -5.25 -12.44 5.94
C ILE A 169 -6.13 -11.66 4.96
N LEU A 170 -5.52 -11.00 3.98
CA LEU A 170 -6.22 -10.15 3.01
C LEU A 170 -7.28 -10.90 2.18
N ARG A 171 -7.04 -12.18 1.85
CA ARG A 171 -8.02 -12.99 1.11
C ARG A 171 -9.18 -13.52 1.98
N ASP A 172 -9.01 -13.54 3.29
CA ASP A 172 -10.02 -14.00 4.26
C ASP A 172 -10.97 -12.85 4.64
N MET A 173 -10.52 -11.61 4.46
CA MET A 173 -11.35 -10.42 4.59
C MET A 173 -12.41 -10.36 3.49
N ASN A 174 -13.62 -9.94 3.85
CA ASN A 174 -14.62 -9.57 2.86
C ASN A 174 -14.26 -8.22 2.24
N THR A 175 -13.59 -8.25 1.09
CA THR A 175 -13.06 -7.04 0.44
C THR A 175 -14.09 -6.33 -0.43
N LEU A 176 -15.26 -6.95 -0.69
CA LEU A 176 -16.14 -6.65 -1.83
C LEU A 176 -15.37 -6.64 -3.17
N SER A 177 -16.07 -6.69 -4.31
CA SER A 177 -15.43 -6.47 -5.61
C SER A 177 -15.34 -4.97 -5.89
N PRO A 178 -14.42 -4.51 -6.75
CA PRO A 178 -14.38 -3.10 -7.16
C PRO A 178 -15.71 -2.61 -7.76
N ASP A 179 -16.42 -3.47 -8.49
CA ASP A 179 -17.72 -3.11 -9.06
C ASP A 179 -18.79 -2.94 -7.98
N LEU A 180 -18.80 -3.79 -6.95
CA LEU A 180 -19.71 -3.62 -5.81
C LEU A 180 -19.44 -2.33 -5.03
N HIS A 181 -18.16 -1.96 -4.88
CA HIS A 181 -17.79 -0.67 -4.29
C HIS A 181 -18.27 0.50 -5.14
N ARG A 182 -18.16 0.42 -6.47
CA ARG A 182 -18.64 1.48 -7.36
C ARG A 182 -20.16 1.59 -7.36
N ASP A 183 -20.87 0.46 -7.36
CA ASP A 183 -22.34 0.43 -7.36
C ASP A 183 -22.95 1.12 -6.13
N SER A 184 -22.18 1.23 -5.04
CA SER A 184 -22.58 1.87 -3.79
C SER A 184 -21.90 3.24 -3.54
N ASP A 185 -21.23 3.81 -4.56
CA ASP A 185 -20.40 5.02 -4.44
C ASP A 185 -19.41 4.96 -3.26
N PHE A 186 -18.81 3.79 -3.05
CA PHE A 186 -17.84 3.47 -2.00
C PHE A 186 -18.39 3.65 -0.57
N SER A 187 -19.71 3.53 -0.38
CA SER A 187 -20.34 3.77 0.92
C SER A 187 -19.90 2.78 1.99
N GLU A 188 -19.77 1.48 1.71
CA GLU A 188 -19.40 0.47 2.71
C GLU A 188 -17.98 0.69 3.23
N ILE A 189 -17.02 0.97 2.35
CA ILE A 189 -15.65 1.26 2.76
C ILE A 189 -15.57 2.58 3.53
N PHE A 190 -16.34 3.60 3.12
CA PHE A 190 -16.42 4.86 3.83
C PHE A 190 -16.94 4.68 5.25
N GLU A 191 -18.08 4.01 5.44
CA GLU A 191 -18.68 3.77 6.75
C GLU A 191 -17.76 2.92 7.65
N ALA A 192 -17.07 1.91 7.08
CA ALA A 192 -16.12 1.09 7.82
C ALA A 192 -14.92 1.92 8.31
N VAL A 193 -14.37 2.79 7.46
CA VAL A 193 -13.28 3.71 7.83
C VAL A 193 -13.74 4.70 8.90
N MET A 194 -14.91 5.31 8.75
CA MET A 194 -15.44 6.26 9.73
C MET A 194 -15.71 5.61 11.08
N THR A 195 -16.20 4.36 11.08
CA THR A 195 -16.39 3.58 12.30
C THR A 195 -15.06 3.35 13.03
N ARG A 196 -13.99 3.01 12.30
CA ARG A 196 -12.65 2.82 12.88
C ARG A 196 -12.01 4.12 13.38
N LEU A 197 -12.23 5.24 12.68
CA LEU A 197 -11.78 6.55 13.15
C LEU A 197 -12.49 6.99 14.43
N ALA A 198 -13.76 6.61 14.60
CA ALA A 198 -14.56 6.92 15.79
C ALA A 198 -14.26 5.99 16.99
N SER A 199 -13.57 4.87 16.78
CA SER A 199 -13.20 3.95 17.87
C SER A 199 -11.96 4.46 18.60
N GLU A 200 -12.00 4.39 19.93
CA GLU A 200 -10.88 4.77 20.83
C GLU A 200 -9.57 4.07 20.47
#